data_AF-A0A7C3WRY2-F1
#
_entry.id   AF-A0A7C3WRY2-F1
#
_cell.length_a   1.000
_cell.length_b   1.000
_cell.length_c   1.000
_cell.angle_alpha   90.00
_cell.angle_beta   90.00
_cell.angle_gamma   90.00
#
_symmetry.space_group_name_H-M   'P 1'
#
loop_
_entity.id
_entity.type
_entity.pdbx_description
1 polymer ?
#
loop_
_entity_poly.entity_id
_entity_poly.type
_entity_poly.pdbx_seq_one_letter_code
_entity_poly.pdbx_strand_id
1 'polypeptide(L)' 'MDFLISRKATGTPDEFAEKMGIARSSLFQYLQEMKEMGMDIRYSNAVRSYYYANKKRLNISIEELG' A
#
# COMPACT_ATOMS: atom_id res chain seq x y z
N MET A 1 1.14 3.26 -6.32
CA MET A 1 1.13 2.29 -5.21
C MET A 1 -0.28 1.74 -4.95
N ASP A 2 -1.23 2.57 -4.52
CA ASP A 2 -2.60 2.15 -4.16
C ASP A 2 -3.28 1.27 -5.21
N PHE A 3 -3.28 1.70 -6.48
CA PHE A 3 -3.89 0.95 -7.58
C PHE A 3 -3.40 -0.50 -7.68
N LEU A 4 -2.11 -0.74 -7.45
CA LEU A 4 -1.51 -2.08 -7.51
C LEU A 4 -1.91 -2.92 -6.29
N ILE A 5 -1.96 -2.33 -5.10
CA ILE A 5 -2.40 -3.02 -3.87
C ILE A 5 -3.89 -3.34 -3.93
N SER A 6 -4.72 -2.38 -4.34
CA SER A 6 -6.17 -2.53 -4.53
C SER A 6 -6.52 -3.63 -5.53
N ARG A 7 -5.74 -3.76 -6.61
CA ARG A 7 -5.91 -4.82 -7.62
C ARG A 7 -5.19 -6.13 -7.27
N LYS A 8 -4.45 -6.18 -6.14
CA LYS A 8 -3.56 -7.29 -5.80
C LYS A 8 -2.61 -7.64 -6.95
N ALA A 9 -2.10 -6.64 -7.66
CA ALA A 9 -1.21 -6.77 -8.80
C ALA A 9 0.25 -6.36 -8.49
N THR A 10 0.64 -6.34 -7.21
CA THR A 10 1.98 -5.88 -6.81
C THR A 10 3.07 -6.87 -7.22
N GLY A 11 2.82 -8.18 -7.14
CA GLY A 11 3.88 -9.18 -7.19
C GLY A 11 4.63 -9.25 -5.85
N THR A 12 5.81 -9.86 -5.87
CA THR A 12 6.75 -9.88 -4.74
C THR A 12 7.19 -8.46 -4.36
N PRO A 13 7.79 -8.25 -3.18
CA PRO A 13 8.31 -6.94 -2.83
C PRO A 13 9.36 -6.40 -3.83
N ASP A 14 10.16 -7.26 -4.46
CA ASP A 14 11.12 -6.86 -5.50
C ASP A 14 10.39 -6.41 -6.78
N GLU A 15 9.45 -7.23 -7.28
CA GLU A 15 8.64 -6.90 -8.46
C GLU A 15 7.82 -5.61 -8.22
N PHE A 16 7.36 -5.39 -7.00
CA PHE A 16 6.63 -4.19 -6.64
C PHE A 16 7.51 -2.95 -6.64
N ALA A 17 8.72 -3.04 -6.07
CA ALA A 17 9.69 -1.96 -6.07
C ALA A 17 10.10 -1.60 -7.51
N GLU A 18 10.36 -2.60 -8.35
CA GLU A 18 10.67 -2.45 -9.77
C GLU A 18 9.52 -1.77 -10.54
N LYS A 19 8.28 -2.24 -10.38
CA LYS A 19 7.09 -1.60 -10.98
C LYS A 19 6.90 -0.15 -10.57
N MET A 20 7.29 0.19 -9.34
CA MET A 20 7.24 1.55 -8.81
C MET A 20 8.46 2.39 -9.21
N GLY A 21 9.52 1.78 -9.77
CA GLY A 21 10.75 2.46 -10.14
C GLY A 21 11.57 2.96 -8.93
N ILE A 22 11.46 2.29 -7.78
CA ILE A 22 12.10 2.71 -6.52
C ILE A 22 12.93 1.58 -5.91
N ALA A 23 13.82 1.94 -4.99
CA ALA A 23 14.54 0.97 -4.18
C ALA A 23 13.57 0.19 -3.26
N ARG A 24 13.92 -1.06 -2.96
CA ARG A 24 13.16 -1.92 -2.05
C ARG A 24 13.01 -1.29 -0.66
N SER A 25 14.02 -0.59 -0.16
CA SER A 25 13.97 0.14 1.12
C SER A 25 12.93 1.26 1.10
N SER A 26 12.90 2.07 0.03
CA SER A 26 11.90 3.13 -0.15
C SER A 26 10.48 2.56 -0.24
N LEU A 27 10.29 1.42 -0.92
CA LEU A 27 9.00 0.73 -0.93
C LEU A 27 8.52 0.42 0.50
N PHE A 28 9.39 -0.11 1.36
CA PHE A 28 9.02 -0.40 2.75
C PHE A 28 8.76 0.85 3.58
N GLN A 29 9.48 1.95 3.34
CA GLN A 29 9.20 3.24 3.97
C GLN A 29 7.78 3.71 3.62
N TYR A 30 7.42 3.73 2.33
CA TYR A 30 6.07 4.10 1.91
C TYR A 30 4.99 3.17 2.48
N LEU A 31 5.23 1.86 2.51
CA LEU A 31 4.28 0.90 3.11
C LEU A 31 4.12 1.16 4.62
N GLN A 32 5.18 1.57 5.31
CA GLN A 32 5.14 1.91 6.72
C GLN A 32 4.36 3.21 6.96
N GLU A 33 4.62 4.26 6.19
CA GLU A 33 3.87 5.52 6.23
C GLU A 33 2.37 5.28 6.00
N MET A 34 2.00 4.42 5.04
CA MET A 34 0.60 4.05 4.80
C MET A 34 -0.03 3.31 5.97
N LYS A 35 0.73 2.47 6.68
CA LYS A 35 0.25 1.81 7.91
C LYS A 35 0.04 2.81 9.05
N GLU A 36 0.90 3.81 9.17
CA GLU A 36 0.78 4.89 10.15
C GLU A 36 -0.44 5.78 9.87
N MET A 37 -0.81 5.95 8.60
CA MET A 37 -2.08 6.56 8.18
C MET A 37 -3.32 5.67 8.43
N GLY A 38 -3.14 4.49 9.04
CA GLY A 38 -4.23 3.58 9.43
C GLY A 38 -4.65 2.55 8.38
N MET A 39 -3.88 2.39 7.29
CA MET A 39 -4.14 1.35 6.29
C MET A 39 -3.58 -0.01 6.77
N ASP A 40 -4.38 -1.08 6.74
CA ASP A 40 -3.90 -2.42 7.07
C ASP A 40 -3.41 -3.11 5.79
N ILE A 41 -2.14 -2.91 5.45
CA ILE A 41 -1.51 -3.51 4.27
C ILE A 41 -0.77 -4.78 4.67
N ARG A 42 -1.14 -5.90 4.06
CA ARG A 42 -0.51 -7.21 4.29
C ARG A 42 -0.02 -7.82 2.99
N TYR A 43 1.02 -8.63 3.08
CA TYR A 43 1.51 -9.43 1.97
C TYR A 43 0.97 -10.86 2.08
N SER A 44 0.49 -11.43 0.97
CA SER A 44 0.13 -12.84 0.91
C SER A 44 1.09 -13.57 -0.02
N ASN A 45 1.76 -14.59 0.51
CA ASN A 45 2.61 -15.48 -0.29
C ASN A 45 1.80 -16.31 -1.30
N ALA A 46 0.57 -16.71 -0.94
CA ALA A 46 -0.27 -17.56 -1.79
C ALA A 46 -0.68 -16.87 -3.10
N VAL A 47 -0.90 -15.55 -3.07
CA VAL A 47 -1.23 -14.75 -4.28
C VAL A 47 -0.09 -13.84 -4.72
N ARG A 48 1.09 -13.95 -4.06
CA ARG A 48 2.28 -13.13 -4.28
C ARG A 48 1.95 -11.65 -4.44
N SER A 49 1.23 -11.08 -3.47
CA SER A 49 0.76 -9.71 -3.60
C SER A 49 0.41 -9.05 -2.28
N TYR A 50 0.60 -7.73 -2.22
CA TYR A 50 0.08 -6.89 -1.16
C TYR A 50 -1.41 -6.63 -1.36
N TYR A 51 -2.15 -6.56 -0.27
CA TYR A 51 -3.58 -6.30 -0.24
C TYR A 51 -3.97 -5.51 1.01
N TYR A 52 -5.08 -4.78 0.93
CA TYR A 52 -5.72 -4.18 2.09
C TYR A 52 -6.51 -5.24 2.85
N ALA A 53 -6.13 -5.50 4.10
CA ALA A 53 -6.78 -6.45 4.99
C ALA A 53 -7.95 -5.82 5.77
N ASN A 54 -8.01 -4.48 5.85
CA ASN A 54 -9.17 -3.76 6.36
C ASN A 54 -10.02 -3.24 5.18
N LYS A 55 -11.35 -3.23 5.32
CA LYS A 55 -12.27 -2.55 4.38
C LYS A 55 -12.25 -1.02 4.56
N LYS A 56 -11.29 -0.47 5.31
CA LYS A 56 -11.21 0.97 5.56
C LYS A 56 -10.75 1.62 4.26
N ARG A 57 -11.61 2.46 3.69
CA ARG A 57 -11.21 3.42 2.66
C ARG A 57 -10.60 4.63 3.36
N LEU A 58 -9.56 5.20 2.76
CA LEU A 58 -8.98 6.46 3.21
C LEU A 58 -10.06 7.54 3.15
N ASN A 59 -10.66 7.89 4.28
CA ASN A 59 -11.62 8.99 4.38
C ASN A 59 -10.85 10.23 4.83
N ILE A 60 -10.48 11.09 3.87
CA ILE A 60 -10.02 12.45 4.18
C ILE A 60 -11.27 13.32 4.21
N SER A 61 -11.69 13.73 5.41
CA SER A 61 -12.65 14.80 5.58
C SER A 61 -11.87 16.09 5.80
N ILE A 62 -12.06 17.07 4.92
CA ILE A 62 -11.57 18.44 5.14
C ILE A 62 -12.71 19.19 5.80
N GLU A 63 -12.52 19.63 7.04
CA GLU A 63 -13.42 20.57 7.69
C GLU A 63 -12.92 21.98 7.38
N GLU A 64 -13.73 22.79 6.68
CA GLU A 64 -13.46 24.22 6.56
C GLU A 64 -13.73 24.89 7.92
N LEU A 65 -12.70 25.51 8.49
CA LEU A 65 -12.85 26.43 9.62
C LEU A 65 -13.45 27.73 9.08
N GLY A 66 -14.78 27.87 9.22
CA GLY A 66 -15.50 29.12 9.02
C GLY A 66 -15.38 30.09 10.18
#